data_AF-A0A4S3TLJ4-F1
#
_entry.id   AF-A0A4S3TLJ4-F1
#
_cell.length_a   1.000
_cell.length_b   1.000
_cell.length_c   1.000
_cell.angle_alpha   90.00
_cell.angle_beta   90.00
_cell.angle_gamma   90.00
#
_symmetry.space_group_name_H-M   'P 1'
#
loop_
_entity.id
_entity.type
_entity.pdbx_description
1 polymer ?
#
loop_
_entity_poly.entity_id
_entity_poly.type
_entity_poly.pdbx_seq_one_letter_code
_entity_poly.pdbx_strand_id
1 'polypeptide(L)' 'MAGDAIIPRTAIEWYMFGGILVVLNIVGLLLTGHTLIAAVGLGLVSGLTIALLVAVVAAVLRVVRE' A
#
# COMPACT_ATOMS: atom_id res chain seq x y z
N MET A 1 -11.16 -17.97 20.35
CA MET A 1 -10.05 -18.74 19.76
C MET A 1 -9.58 -17.97 18.55
N ALA A 2 -8.59 -17.10 18.72
CA ALA A 2 -7.96 -16.42 17.59
C ALA A 2 -7.20 -17.51 16.82
N GLY A 3 -7.66 -17.81 15.62
CA GLY A 3 -7.02 -18.82 14.78
C GLY A 3 -5.59 -18.39 14.51
N ASP A 4 -4.62 -19.24 14.89
CA ASP A 4 -3.25 -19.22 14.40
C ASP A 4 -3.24 -19.57 12.91
N ALA A 5 -3.85 -18.72 12.09
CA ALA A 5 -3.56 -18.71 10.68
C ALA A 5 -2.10 -18.25 10.58
N ILE A 6 -1.20 -19.20 10.30
CA ILE A 6 0.18 -18.88 9.95
C ILE A 6 0.10 -18.11 8.64
N ILE A 7 -0.02 -16.78 8.75
CA ILE A 7 -0.03 -15.89 7.60
C ILE A 7 1.35 -16.04 6.96
N PRO A 8 1.44 -16.38 5.65
CA PRO A 8 2.72 -16.43 4.96
C PRO A 8 3.45 -15.11 5.18
N ARG A 9 4.72 -15.16 5.61
CA ARG A 9 5.51 -13.96 5.93
C ARG A 9 5.50 -12.93 4.79
N THR A 10 5.50 -13.43 3.55
CA THR A 10 5.40 -12.61 2.34
C THR A 10 4.08 -11.83 2.26
N ALA A 11 2.95 -12.39 2.70
CA ALA A 11 1.67 -11.68 2.69
C ALA A 11 1.67 -10.50 3.66
N ILE A 12 2.23 -10.66 4.87
CA ILE A 12 2.31 -9.56 5.83
C ILE A 12 3.27 -8.45 5.39
N GLU A 13 4.36 -8.81 4.72
CA GLU A 13 5.29 -7.84 4.12
C GLU A 13 4.59 -6.96 3.08
N TRP A 14 3.74 -7.54 2.21
CA TRP A 14 2.95 -6.79 1.23
C TRP A 14 1.91 -5.87 1.89
N TYR A 15 1.26 -6.30 2.97
CA TYR A 15 0.35 -5.44 3.74
C TYR A 15 1.08 -4.25 4.37
N MET A 16 2.24 -4.49 5.00
CA MET A 16 3.05 -3.43 5.58
C MET A 16 3.56 -2.46 4.52
N PHE A 17 4.02 -2.98 3.38
CA PHE A 17 4.47 -2.17 2.25
C PHE A 17 3.35 -1.28 1.70
N GLY A 18 2.14 -1.83 1.50
CA GLY A 18 0.98 -1.05 1.08
C GLY A 18 0.60 0.05 2.09
N GLY A 19 0.65 -0.26 3.38
CA GLY A 19 0.43 0.71 4.45
C GLY A 19 1.45 1.85 4.44
N ILE A 20 2.74 1.54 4.24
CA ILE A 20 3.79 2.55 4.12
C ILE A 20 3.55 3.47 2.92
N LEU A 21 3.16 2.92 1.76
CA LEU A 21 2.85 3.73 0.58
C LEU A 21 1.72 4.72 0.83
N VAL A 22 0.68 4.31 1.54
CA VAL A 22 -0.44 5.18 1.93
C VAL A 22 0.06 6.31 2.84
N VAL A 23 0.83 5.99 3.88
CA VAL A 23 1.35 6.99 4.82
C VAL A 23 2.26 7.98 4.11
N LEU A 24 3.17 7.49 3.27
CA LEU A 24 4.06 8.36 2.49
C LEU A 24 3.28 9.27 1.54
N ASN A 25 2.19 8.79 0.94
CA ASN A 25 1.36 9.58 0.06
C ASN A 25 0.63 10.70 0.84
N ILE A 26 0.04 10.38 1.99
CA ILE A 26 -0.59 11.38 2.88
C ILE A 26 0.44 12.44 3.29
N VAL A 27 1.64 12.03 3.70
CA VAL A 27 2.72 12.96 4.08
C VAL A 27 3.14 13.84 2.89
N GLY A 28 3.27 13.27 1.69
CA GLY A 28 3.56 14.04 0.48
C GLY A 28 2.48 15.08 0.16
N LEU A 29 1.21 14.73 0.32
CA LEU A 29 0.10 15.66 0.14
C LEU A 29 0.13 16.80 1.17
N LEU A 30 0.48 16.51 2.42
CA LEU A 30 0.69 17.55 3.44
C LEU A 30 1.86 18.47 3.08
N LEU A 31 2.98 17.93 2.61
CA LEU A 31 4.14 18.71 2.20
C LEU A 31 3.87 19.60 0.97
N THR A 32 2.90 19.22 0.12
CA THR A 32 2.45 20.02 -1.04
C THR A 32 1.38 21.06 -0.68
N GLY A 33 1.04 21.19 0.61
CA GLY A 33 0.13 22.24 1.10
C GLY A 33 -1.34 21.85 1.13
N HIS A 34 -1.69 20.56 0.98
CA HIS A 34 -3.07 20.12 1.16
C HIS A 34 -3.49 20.19 2.63
N THR A 35 -4.76 20.48 2.87
CA THR A 35 -5.34 20.40 4.22
C THR A 35 -5.33 18.97 4.73
N LEU A 36 -5.27 18.76 6.05
CA LEU A 36 -5.16 17.44 6.65
C LEU A 36 -6.25 16.47 6.17
N ILE A 37 -7.50 16.94 6.11
CA ILE A 37 -8.64 16.13 5.66
C ILE A 37 -8.50 15.75 4.18
N ALA A 38 -8.10 16.70 3.32
CA ALA A 38 -7.87 16.43 1.91
C ALA A 38 -6.70 15.47 1.68
N ALA A 39 -5.61 15.65 2.41
CA ALA A 39 -4.43 14.79 2.35
C ALA A 39 -4.74 13.36 2.79
N VAL A 40 -5.52 13.17 3.85
CA VAL A 40 -5.95 11.84 4.30
C VAL A 40 -6.89 11.20 3.28
N GLY A 41 -7.91 11.92 2.79
CA GLY A 41 -8.86 11.37 1.82
C GLY A 41 -8.20 10.98 0.50
N LEU A 42 -7.41 11.89 -0.09
CA LEU A 42 -6.70 11.65 -1.34
C LEU A 42 -5.55 10.66 -1.17
N GLY A 43 -4.82 10.74 -0.05
CA GLY A 43 -3.68 9.87 0.22
C GLY A 43 -4.09 8.43 0.51
N LEU A 44 -5.25 8.20 1.13
CA LEU A 44 -5.84 6.87 1.25
C LEU A 44 -6.16 6.28 -0.12
N VAL A 45 -6.94 7.00 -0.93
CA VAL A 45 -7.38 6.48 -2.24
C VAL A 45 -6.19 6.27 -3.18
N SER A 46 -5.38 7.31 -3.38
CA SER A 46 -4.25 7.24 -4.31
C SER A 46 -3.14 6.33 -3.81
N GLY A 47 -2.85 6.33 -2.50
CA GLY A 47 -1.88 5.43 -1.89
C GLY A 47 -2.29 3.96 -2.03
N LEU A 48 -3.57 3.64 -1.84
CA LEU A 48 -4.08 2.29 -2.05
C LEU A 48 -4.02 1.88 -3.51
N THR A 49 -4.38 2.78 -4.44
CA THR A 49 -4.26 2.52 -5.88
C THR A 49 -2.82 2.21 -6.29
N ILE A 50 -1.85 2.98 -5.80
CA ILE A 50 -0.43 2.71 -6.06
C ILE A 50 0.00 1.36 -5.48
N ALA A 51 -0.40 1.05 -4.25
CA ALA A 51 -0.09 -0.25 -3.64
C ALA A 51 -0.64 -1.42 -4.46
N LEU A 52 -1.86 -1.28 -4.98
CA LEU A 52 -2.51 -2.27 -5.85
C LEU A 52 -1.77 -2.42 -7.18
N LEU A 53 -1.38 -1.30 -7.81
CA LEU A 53 -0.60 -1.32 -9.05
C LEU A 53 0.76 -2.00 -8.84
N VAL A 54 1.46 -1.70 -7.75
CA VAL A 54 2.75 -2.34 -7.45
C VAL A 54 2.57 -3.84 -7.22
N ALA A 55 1.52 -4.26 -6.51
CA ALA A 55 1.21 -5.68 -6.32
C ALA A 55 0.92 -6.39 -7.65
N VAL A 56 0.14 -5.77 -8.54
CA VAL A 56 -0.15 -6.31 -9.88
C VAL A 56 1.12 -6.40 -10.72
N VAL A 57 1.95 -5.34 -10.75
CA VAL A 57 3.23 -5.36 -11.48
C VAL A 57 4.15 -6.45 -10.95
N ALA A 58 4.26 -6.60 -9.63
CA ALA A 58 5.06 -7.66 -9.02
C ALA A 58 4.54 -9.05 -9.37
N ALA A 59 3.22 -9.25 -9.40
CA ALA A 59 2.61 -10.50 -9.82
C ALA A 59 2.90 -10.80 -11.31
N VAL A 60 2.74 -9.80 -12.19
CA VAL A 60 3.05 -9.93 -13.62
C VAL A 60 4.52 -10.24 -13.85
N LEU A 61 5.43 -9.53 -13.18
CA LEU A 61 6.87 -9.78 -13.29
C LEU A 61 7.25 -11.17 -12.81
N ARG A 62 6.54 -11.72 -11.82
CA ARG A 62 6.73 -13.10 -11.40
C ARG A 62 6.30 -14.08 -12.49
N VAL A 63 5.12 -13.88 -13.07
CA VAL A 63 4.61 -14.74 -14.16
C VAL A 63 5.48 -14.69 -15.41
N VAL A 64 6.02 -13.51 -15.79
CA VAL A 64 6.89 -13.37 -16.97
C VAL A 64 8.28 -13.98 -16.76
N ARG A 65 8.73 -14.12 -15.50
CA ARG A 65 10.03 -14.73 -15.16
C ARG A 65 9.96 -16.25 -15.00
N GLU A 66 8.76 -16.82 -14.91
CA GLU A 66 8.50 -18.27 -14.95
C GLU A 66 8.44 -18.76 -16.40
#